data_AF-A0A7X0P7U7-F1
#
_entry.id   AF-A0A7X0P7U7-F1
#
_cell.length_a   1.000
_cell.length_b   1.000
_cell.length_c   1.000
_cell.angle_alpha   90.00
_cell.angle_beta   90.00
_cell.angle_gamma   90.00
#
_symmetry.space_group_name_H-M   'P 1'
#
loop_
_entity.id
_entity.type
_entity.pdbx_description
1 polymer ?
#
loop_
_entity_poly.entity_id
_entity_poly.type
_entity_poly.pdbx_seq_one_letter_code
_entity_poly.pdbx_strand_id
1 'polypeptide(L)'
;MSRLFPGGVRILAIGVALALSTSCGYVEQQRVTRSFAEMEQVARAIAPDDLIDGPRTVGDAEFQAIYREGDRVHFQLGGNGPSVDPYGYVWSPSRVPVDDSHPSIASSFKHVQGHWYRWNDSY
;
A
#
# COMPACT_ATOMS: atom_id res chain seq x y z
N MET A 1 -56.26 23.78 33.39
CA MET A 1 -55.65 23.11 34.56
C MET A 1 -56.22 21.70 34.58
N SER A 2 -55.53 20.57 34.38
CA SER A 2 -54.11 20.23 34.26
C SER A 2 -53.98 18.95 33.40
N ARG A 3 -52.78 18.74 32.87
CA ARG A 3 -52.40 17.76 31.82
C ARG A 3 -51.97 16.39 32.40
N LEU A 4 -51.83 15.44 31.46
CA LEU A 4 -50.83 14.34 31.36
C LEU A 4 -51.24 12.91 31.83
N PHE A 5 -51.49 12.06 30.84
CA PHE A 5 -51.46 10.59 30.86
C PHE A 5 -50.34 10.09 29.90
N PRO A 6 -49.90 8.82 29.99
CA PRO A 6 -48.50 8.45 30.16
C PRO A 6 -47.91 7.73 28.93
N GLY A 7 -46.61 7.44 28.99
CA GLY A 7 -46.02 6.32 28.22
C GLY A 7 -45.57 6.66 26.81
N GLY A 8 -44.47 7.41 26.69
CA GLY A 8 -43.73 7.58 25.45
C GLY A 8 -42.59 6.56 25.34
N VAL A 9 -42.77 5.60 24.43
CA VAL A 9 -41.85 4.54 24.00
C VAL A 9 -40.38 5.00 23.92
N ARG A 10 -39.49 4.34 24.67
CA ARG A 10 -38.04 4.47 24.47
C ARG A 10 -37.63 3.55 23.31
N ILE A 11 -37.57 4.10 22.11
CA ILE A 11 -36.98 3.41 20.95
C ILE A 11 -35.47 3.31 21.21
N LEU A 12 -35.01 2.12 21.56
CA LEU A 12 -33.59 1.76 21.56
C LEU A 12 -33.15 1.71 20.08
N ALA A 13 -32.48 2.76 19.63
CA ALA A 13 -31.83 2.77 18.33
C ALA A 13 -30.68 1.76 18.37
N ILE A 14 -30.88 0.62 17.70
CA ILE A 14 -29.84 -0.36 17.41
C ILE A 14 -28.91 0.30 16.41
N GLY A 15 -27.81 0.88 16.91
CA GLY A 15 -26.70 1.34 16.08
C GLY A 15 -25.94 0.13 15.58
N VAL A 16 -26.29 -0.34 14.38
CA VAL A 16 -25.45 -1.26 13.61
C VAL A 16 -24.18 -0.49 13.25
N ALA A 17 -23.11 -0.69 14.02
CA ALA A 17 -21.78 -0.23 13.63
C ALA A 17 -21.32 -1.10 12.45
N LEU A 18 -21.59 -0.64 11.23
CA LEU A 18 -21.06 -1.25 10.01
C LEU A 18 -19.53 -1.17 10.04
N ALA A 19 -18.88 -2.32 9.93
CA ALA A 19 -17.46 -2.49 9.72
C ALA A 19 -17.02 -1.81 8.41
N LEU A 20 -16.33 -0.67 8.51
CA LEU A 20 -15.64 0.00 7.40
C LEU A 20 -14.15 -0.29 7.50
N SER A 21 -13.72 -1.50 7.13
CA SER A 21 -12.28 -1.85 7.17
C SER A 21 -11.73 -2.37 5.83
N THR A 22 -12.54 -2.43 4.77
CA THR A 22 -12.10 -2.94 3.46
C THR A 22 -11.88 -1.87 2.40
N SER A 23 -12.29 -0.60 2.62
CA SER A 23 -12.18 0.43 1.58
C SER A 23 -10.79 1.06 1.48
N CYS A 24 -10.00 1.05 2.57
CA CYS A 24 -8.71 1.73 2.61
C CYS A 24 -7.71 1.11 1.60
N GLY A 25 -7.53 -0.21 1.63
CA GLY A 25 -6.59 -0.90 0.74
C GLY A 25 -6.98 -0.87 -0.74
N TYR A 26 -8.29 -0.86 -1.05
CA TYR A 26 -8.75 -0.77 -2.43
C TYR A 26 -8.52 0.63 -3.02
N VAL A 27 -8.81 1.68 -2.25
CA VAL A 27 -8.58 3.07 -2.67
C VAL A 27 -7.09 3.34 -2.87
N GLU A 28 -6.24 2.84 -1.97
CA GLU A 28 -4.78 2.95 -2.09
C GLU A 28 -4.26 2.23 -3.35
N GLN A 29 -4.67 0.98 -3.58
CA GLN A 29 -4.29 0.24 -4.79
C GLN A 29 -4.71 0.95 -6.07
N GLN A 30 -5.90 1.54 -6.10
CA GLN A 30 -6.35 2.33 -7.26
C GLN A 30 -5.49 3.57 -7.50
N ARG A 31 -5.10 4.29 -6.44
CA ARG A 31 -4.22 5.48 -6.55
C ARG A 31 -2.85 5.09 -7.12
N VAL A 32 -2.26 4.00 -6.62
CA VAL A 32 -0.96 3.52 -7.10
C VAL A 32 -1.06 3.11 -8.57
N THR A 33 -2.07 2.31 -8.94
CA THR A 33 -2.23 1.83 -10.32
C THR A 33 -2.38 2.99 -11.33
N ARG A 34 -3.10 4.06 -10.96
CA ARG A 34 -3.21 5.27 -11.78
C ARG A 34 -1.90 6.03 -11.91
N SER A 35 -1.00 5.88 -10.95
CA SER A 35 0.29 6.59 -10.86
C SER A 35 1.44 5.85 -11.54
N PHE A 36 1.20 4.68 -12.16
CA PHE A 36 2.26 3.85 -12.72
C PHE A 36 3.08 4.54 -13.82
N ALA A 37 2.48 5.44 -14.60
CA ALA A 37 3.23 6.17 -15.63
C ALA A 37 4.27 7.11 -15.01
N GLU A 38 3.87 7.87 -13.98
CA GLU A 38 4.73 8.77 -13.22
C GLU A 38 5.77 7.98 -12.41
N MET A 39 5.36 6.89 -11.77
CA MET A 39 6.26 6.00 -11.06
C MET A 39 7.31 5.40 -12.00
N GLU A 40 6.96 5.08 -13.25
CA GLU A 40 7.93 4.56 -14.23
C GLU A 40 8.96 5.63 -14.61
N GLN A 41 8.54 6.90 -14.73
CA GLN A 41 9.49 8.00 -14.98
C GLN A 41 10.49 8.13 -13.84
N VAL A 42 10.02 8.05 -12.59
CA VAL A 42 10.90 8.04 -11.40
C VAL A 42 11.82 6.83 -11.42
N ALA A 43 11.29 5.64 -11.71
CA ALA A 43 12.06 4.40 -11.76
C ALA A 43 13.15 4.43 -12.83
N ARG A 44 12.92 5.11 -13.96
CA ARG A 44 13.92 5.32 -15.01
C ARG A 44 14.97 6.35 -14.62
N ALA A 45 14.63 7.34 -13.80
CA ALA A 45 15.50 8.45 -13.41
C ALA A 45 16.39 8.15 -12.20
N ILE A 46 15.96 7.27 -11.30
CA ILE A 46 16.73 6.92 -10.09
C ILE A 46 18.07 6.25 -10.48
N ALA A 47 19.18 6.73 -9.91
CA ALA A 47 20.49 6.17 -10.19
C ALA A 47 20.66 4.81 -9.48
N PRO A 48 21.66 4.00 -9.87
CA PRO A 48 22.13 2.89 -9.06
C PRO A 48 22.47 3.37 -7.64
N ASP A 49 22.07 2.60 -6.63
CA ASP A 49 22.32 2.86 -5.20
C ASP A 49 21.67 4.13 -4.62
N ASP A 50 20.83 4.83 -5.38
CA ASP A 50 20.02 5.93 -4.87
C ASP A 50 18.90 5.41 -3.96
N LEU A 51 18.77 6.04 -2.81
CA LEU A 51 17.68 5.88 -1.85
C LEU A 51 17.02 7.24 -1.61
N ILE A 52 15.73 7.33 -1.94
CA ILE A 52 14.87 8.42 -1.52
C ILE A 52 14.14 7.93 -0.27
N ASP A 53 14.67 8.31 0.89
CA ASP A 53 14.10 7.97 2.19
C ASP A 53 13.07 9.00 2.64
N GLY A 54 11.98 8.52 3.24
CA GLY A 54 10.88 9.32 3.77
C GLY A 54 9.69 9.54 2.81
N PRO A 55 8.57 10.09 3.32
CA PRO A 55 7.33 10.22 2.57
C PRO A 55 7.49 11.02 1.27
N ARG A 56 7.13 10.39 0.15
CA ARG A 56 7.19 10.97 -1.17
C ARG A 56 5.95 10.64 -1.99
N THR A 57 5.31 11.67 -2.52
CA THR A 57 4.21 11.50 -3.47
C THR A 57 4.73 11.34 -4.90
N VAL A 58 4.25 10.33 -5.62
CA VAL A 58 4.42 10.15 -7.07
C VAL A 58 3.05 9.88 -7.67
N GLY A 59 2.60 10.76 -8.57
CA GLY A 59 1.20 10.77 -9.01
C GLY A 59 0.25 11.04 -7.85
N ASP A 60 -0.71 10.15 -7.64
CA ASP A 60 -1.72 10.20 -6.56
C ASP A 60 -1.37 9.31 -5.35
N ALA A 61 -0.20 8.66 -5.37
CA ALA A 61 0.24 7.71 -4.35
C ALA A 61 1.40 8.26 -3.51
N GLU A 62 1.38 7.98 -2.21
CA GLU A 62 2.45 8.32 -1.27
C GLU A 62 3.26 7.06 -0.95
N PHE A 63 4.58 7.19 -0.97
CA PHE A 63 5.53 6.13 -0.69
C PHE A 63 6.42 6.54 0.48
N GLN A 64 6.74 5.58 1.34
CA GLN A 64 7.60 5.76 2.50
C GLN A 64 9.09 5.74 2.14
N ALA A 65 9.43 5.05 1.05
CA ALA A 65 10.76 5.04 0.46
C ALA A 65 10.70 4.64 -1.01
N ILE A 66 11.67 5.11 -1.79
CA ILE A 66 11.91 4.67 -3.17
C ILE A 66 13.39 4.36 -3.32
N TYR A 67 13.74 3.14 -3.72
CA TYR A 67 15.12 2.73 -3.85
C TYR A 67 15.33 1.75 -5.00
N ARG A 68 16.57 1.68 -5.48
CA ARG A 68 16.98 0.73 -6.51
C ARG A 68 17.78 -0.42 -5.90
N GLU A 69 17.38 -1.64 -6.23
CA GLU A 69 18.12 -2.86 -5.91
C GLU A 69 18.43 -3.60 -7.21
N GLY A 70 19.69 -3.56 -7.64
CA GLY A 70 20.12 -4.13 -8.92
C GLY A 70 19.35 -3.51 -10.09
N ASP A 71 18.54 -4.33 -10.78
CA ASP A 71 17.71 -3.93 -11.92
C ASP A 71 16.26 -3.59 -11.56
N ARG A 72 15.92 -3.59 -10.26
CA ARG A 72 14.57 -3.35 -9.74
C ARG A 72 14.50 -2.01 -9.04
N VAL A 73 13.35 -1.35 -9.13
CA VAL A 73 13.06 -0.15 -8.32
C VAL A 73 11.86 -0.43 -7.45
N HIS A 74 12.05 -0.29 -6.14
CA HIS A 74 11.06 -0.53 -5.10
C HIS A 74 10.39 0.78 -4.69
N PHE A 75 9.07 0.75 -4.62
CA PHE A 75 8.22 1.82 -4.12
C PHE A 75 7.49 1.29 -2.89
N GLN A 76 8.00 1.61 -1.71
CA GLN A 76 7.50 1.10 -0.44
C GLN A 76 6.30 1.92 0.04
N LEU A 77 5.20 1.27 0.39
CA LEU A 77 4.01 1.92 0.96
C LEU A 77 4.00 1.87 2.49
N GLY A 78 4.49 0.77 3.06
CA GLY A 78 4.53 0.54 4.49
C GLY A 78 5.72 -0.32 4.91
N GLY A 79 5.97 -0.41 6.22
CA GLY A 79 7.07 -1.19 6.79
C GLY A 79 8.19 -0.37 7.45
N ASN A 80 8.00 0.93 7.73
CA ASN A 80 9.05 1.76 8.34
C ASN A 80 9.22 1.56 9.87
N GLY A 81 8.87 0.38 10.41
CA GLY A 81 8.93 0.09 11.84
C GLY A 81 9.63 -1.24 12.12
N PRO A 82 10.31 -1.38 13.28
CA PRO A 82 10.85 -2.67 13.69
C PRO A 82 9.73 -3.72 13.71
N SER A 83 9.97 -4.87 13.06
CA SER A 83 9.03 -5.99 12.95
C SER A 83 7.76 -5.75 12.12
N VAL A 84 7.76 -4.76 11.22
CA VAL A 84 6.69 -4.62 10.22
C VAL A 84 7.22 -5.02 8.86
N ASP A 85 6.58 -6.03 8.28
CA ASP A 85 6.88 -6.52 6.93
C ASP A 85 6.67 -5.40 5.89
N PRO A 86 7.72 -5.00 5.16
CA PRO A 86 7.61 -4.00 4.13
C PRO A 86 6.86 -4.53 2.93
N TYR A 87 6.06 -3.65 2.32
CA TYR A 87 5.28 -3.97 1.13
C TYR A 87 5.15 -2.76 0.22
N GLY A 88 4.85 -3.04 -1.04
CA GLY A 88 4.66 -1.99 -2.04
C GLY A 88 4.63 -2.53 -3.45
N TYR A 89 5.30 -1.81 -4.35
CA TYR A 89 5.36 -2.13 -5.77
C TYR A 89 6.80 -2.11 -6.27
N VAL A 90 7.08 -2.99 -7.22
CA VAL A 90 8.39 -3.13 -7.86
C VAL A 90 8.25 -2.96 -9.35
N TRP A 91 9.08 -2.09 -9.91
CA TRP A 91 9.32 -1.99 -11.34
C TRP A 91 10.52 -2.84 -11.72
N SER A 92 10.32 -3.84 -12.58
CA SER A 92 11.36 -4.77 -13.02
C SER A 92 11.32 -4.93 -14.54
N PRO A 93 12.04 -4.09 -15.30
CA PRO A 93 12.00 -4.09 -16.76
C PRO A 93 12.77 -5.26 -17.38
N SER A 94 13.83 -5.71 -16.73
CA SER A 94 14.81 -6.64 -17.30
C SER A 94 14.40 -8.10 -17.14
N ARG A 95 13.65 -8.44 -16.08
CA ARG A 95 13.25 -9.81 -15.76
C ARG A 95 12.05 -9.85 -14.82
N VAL A 96 11.36 -10.98 -14.81
CA VAL A 96 10.31 -11.28 -13.82
C VAL A 96 10.98 -11.50 -12.46
N PRO A 97 10.56 -10.80 -11.38
CA PRO A 97 10.99 -11.10 -10.03
C PRO A 97 10.59 -12.53 -9.63
N VAL A 98 11.46 -13.21 -8.91
CA VAL A 98 11.23 -14.57 -8.42
C VAL A 98 11.00 -14.46 -6.93
N ASP A 99 9.97 -15.14 -6.43
CA ASP A 99 9.76 -15.30 -4.99
C ASP A 99 10.97 -15.99 -4.38
N ASP A 100 11.48 -15.43 -3.29
CA ASP A 100 12.60 -16.02 -2.58
C ASP A 100 12.24 -16.30 -1.12
N SER A 101 12.98 -17.23 -0.55
CA SER A 101 12.79 -17.65 0.83
C SER A 101 14.17 -17.90 1.40
N HIS A 102 14.70 -16.87 2.04
CA HIS A 102 15.89 -16.94 2.87
C HIS A 102 15.47 -17.20 4.32
N PRO A 103 16.34 -17.81 5.15
CA PRO A 103 16.00 -18.13 6.54
C PRO A 103 15.65 -16.92 7.40
N SER A 104 15.92 -15.70 6.92
CA SER A 104 15.67 -14.42 7.61
C SER A 104 14.72 -13.48 6.88
N ILE A 105 14.31 -13.81 5.65
CA ILE A 105 13.39 -12.99 4.85
C ILE A 105 12.79 -13.81 3.70
N ALA A 106 11.48 -13.70 3.48
CA ALA A 106 10.81 -14.25 2.31
C ALA A 106 10.14 -13.14 1.51
N SER A 107 10.59 -12.89 0.28
CA SER A 107 9.95 -11.92 -0.62
C SER A 107 8.99 -12.61 -1.58
N SER A 108 7.79 -12.03 -1.73
CA SER A 108 6.76 -12.47 -2.67
C SER A 108 6.42 -11.40 -3.69
N PHE A 109 6.20 -11.80 -4.94
CA PHE A 109 5.93 -10.89 -6.07
C PHE A 109 4.71 -11.34 -6.87
N LYS A 110 3.68 -10.49 -6.93
CA LYS A 110 2.48 -10.71 -7.75
C LYS A 110 2.46 -9.76 -8.93
N HIS A 111 2.47 -10.27 -10.16
CA HIS A 111 2.35 -9.44 -11.36
C HIS A 111 1.07 -8.59 -11.33
N VAL A 112 1.19 -7.32 -11.73
CA VAL A 112 0.07 -6.37 -11.83
C VAL A 112 -0.17 -6.01 -13.29
N GLN A 113 0.79 -5.33 -13.93
CA GLN A 113 0.73 -4.99 -15.36
C GLN A 113 2.12 -4.60 -15.90
N GLY A 114 2.41 -4.92 -17.15
CA GLY A 114 3.69 -4.57 -17.77
C GLY A 114 4.87 -5.06 -16.90
N HIS A 115 5.74 -4.13 -16.51
CA HIS A 115 6.89 -4.36 -15.64
C HIS A 115 6.62 -4.18 -14.14
N TRP A 116 5.34 -4.02 -13.75
CA TRP A 116 4.93 -3.76 -12.37
C TRP A 116 4.47 -5.03 -11.65
N TYR A 117 5.01 -5.20 -10.44
CA TYR A 117 4.70 -6.28 -9.52
C TYR A 117 4.33 -5.69 -8.16
N ARG A 118 3.35 -6.26 -7.49
CA ARG A 118 3.13 -6.03 -6.07
C ARG A 118 4.14 -6.88 -5.30
N TRP A 119 4.77 -6.30 -4.31
CA TRP A 119 5.81 -6.93 -3.50
C TRP A 119 5.44 -6.89 -2.01
N ASN A 120 5.80 -7.94 -1.29
CA ASN A 120 5.67 -8.04 0.15
C ASN A 120 6.79 -8.95 0.69
N ASP A 121 7.51 -8.47 1.70
CA ASP A 121 8.44 -9.30 2.47
C ASP A 121 7.75 -9.96 3.66
N SER A 122 8.41 -10.96 4.23
CA SER A 122 8.06 -11.55 5.52
C SER A 122 9.35 -11.85 6.28
N TYR A 123 9.53 -11.19 7.43
CA TYR A 123 10.69 -11.33 8.33
C TYR A 123 10.47 -12.36 9.45
#